data_AF-A0A8S3U1F2-F1
#
_entry.id   AF-A0A8S3U1F2-F1
#
_cell.length_a   1.000
_cell.length_b   1.000
_cell.length_c   1.000
_cell.angle_alpha   90.00
_cell.angle_beta   90.00
_cell.angle_gamma   90.00
#
_symmetry.space_group_name_H-M   'P 1'
#
loop_
_entity.id
_entity.type
_entity.pdbx_description
1 polymer ?
#
loop_
_entity_poly.entity_id
_entity_poly.type
_entity_poly.pdbx_seq_one_letter_code
_entity_poly.pdbx_strand_id
1 'polypeptide(L)'
;MFKLRYRTLLIKNTKDVPQNSRFERFSKELHKKSACSCLTDSGHLIDLNPLAKKDGTPAYADIIDPNGQADAYAWNPCNAFTLNDCNNVAVCHEIISGPIFQYIPIGTQDSAEFSYDGDQLQIAYSDTQNAEQFVSLLFLYILIGILVQIFIRKESGKRVIPNHDFWVAVPVYIKNAIIQRGETGSMFGFSVAQHLDQNTGWMLVGAPEAQTNLQPGIIRGGAVYRCSVDTQSCRVIPFDRQGNDQQYNGTTYLDKEDKSYQWFGATVVSSGVNGLALACAPRYKYHSTALDKVEPVGTCYLGRPGSTSFTEYAPCRNSVDTRNDIDQHHKHGKCTAGFSASITSNGNRLLIGAPGPSTGKGKCIMCT
;
A
#
# COMPACT_ATOMS: atom_id res chain seq x y z
N MET A 1 8.99 -3.42 2.50
CA MET A 1 8.66 -3.79 1.11
C MET A 1 8.65 -2.50 0.30
N PHE A 2 9.60 -2.33 -0.63
CA PHE A 2 9.79 -1.08 -1.36
C PHE A 2 8.65 -0.88 -2.37
N LYS A 3 7.80 0.13 -2.17
CA LYS A 3 6.82 0.57 -3.17
C LYS A 3 7.51 1.63 -4.02
N LEU A 4 8.24 1.20 -5.04
CA LEU A 4 8.74 2.08 -6.08
C LEU A 4 7.52 2.62 -6.84
N ARG A 5 7.24 3.93 -6.68
CA ARG A 5 6.32 4.65 -7.57
C ARG A 5 6.98 4.71 -8.94
N TYR A 6 6.62 3.79 -9.83
CA TYR A 6 6.96 3.96 -11.24
C TYR A 6 5.84 4.75 -11.94
N ARG A 7 6.25 5.90 -12.49
CA ARG A 7 5.73 6.62 -13.65
C ARG A 7 4.51 5.92 -14.29
N THR A 8 3.32 6.23 -13.82
CA THR A 8 2.06 5.73 -14.39
C THR A 8 1.34 6.93 -14.98
N LEU A 9 1.14 6.95 -16.30
CA LEU A 9 0.28 7.94 -16.95
C LEU A 9 -1.18 7.48 -16.84
N LEU A 10 -2.07 8.39 -16.43
CA LEU A 10 -3.51 8.18 -16.36
C LEU A 10 -4.17 8.87 -17.55
N ILE A 11 -4.55 8.11 -18.57
CA ILE A 11 -5.27 8.67 -19.73
C ILE A 11 -6.77 8.52 -19.48
N LYS A 12 -7.43 9.64 -19.19
CA LYS A 12 -8.89 9.73 -19.00
C LYS A 12 -9.56 10.18 -20.30
N ASN A 13 -9.97 9.24 -21.16
CA ASN A 13 -10.79 9.60 -22.32
C ASN A 13 -12.28 9.57 -21.93
N THR A 14 -12.95 10.72 -22.00
CA THR A 14 -14.33 10.93 -21.51
C THR A 14 -15.36 11.10 -22.62
N LYS A 15 -15.07 10.71 -23.87
CA LYS A 15 -16.03 10.81 -24.95
C LYS A 15 -16.04 9.49 -25.73
N ASP A 16 -17.24 8.93 -25.90
CA ASP A 16 -17.59 7.79 -26.77
C ASP A 16 -17.86 6.40 -26.13
N VAL A 17 -18.14 6.32 -24.83
CA VAL A 17 -18.79 5.10 -24.25
C VAL A 17 -20.29 5.35 -24.06
N PRO A 18 -21.19 4.65 -24.77
CA PRO A 18 -22.63 4.85 -24.65
C PRO A 18 -23.11 4.52 -23.23
N GLN A 19 -23.68 5.52 -22.55
CA GLN A 19 -24.43 5.33 -21.32
C GLN A 19 -25.75 4.64 -21.66
N ASN A 20 -25.85 3.33 -21.40
CA ASN A 20 -27.16 2.71 -21.29
C ASN A 20 -27.33 2.03 -19.93
N SER A 21 -28.42 2.43 -19.29
CA SER A 21 -28.68 2.31 -17.87
C SER A 21 -29.20 0.94 -17.46
N ARG A 22 -28.86 0.57 -16.21
CA ARG A 22 -29.59 -0.32 -15.30
C ARG A 22 -29.28 -1.81 -15.49
N PHE A 23 -28.70 -2.40 -14.44
CA PHE A 23 -28.19 -3.78 -14.28
C PHE A 23 -26.78 -4.05 -14.81
N GLU A 24 -25.78 -3.70 -14.01
CA GLU A 24 -24.54 -4.49 -13.83
C GLU A 24 -23.73 -3.87 -12.69
N ARG A 25 -24.03 -4.31 -11.46
CA ARG A 25 -23.26 -3.98 -10.24
C ARG A 25 -22.54 -5.23 -9.73
N PHE A 26 -22.19 -6.12 -10.65
CA PHE A 26 -21.43 -7.34 -10.43
C PHE A 26 -20.10 -7.15 -11.17
N SER A 27 -18.99 -7.25 -10.45
CA SER A 27 -17.62 -7.34 -10.96
C SER A 27 -17.27 -6.38 -12.13
N LYS A 28 -16.52 -5.30 -11.84
CA LYS A 28 -15.87 -4.49 -12.87
C LYS A 28 -14.47 -5.03 -13.12
N GLU A 29 -14.33 -6.28 -13.55
CA GLU A 29 -13.04 -6.79 -14.01
C GLU A 29 -12.88 -6.54 -15.53
N LEU A 30 -11.62 -6.29 -15.93
CA LEU A 30 -11.22 -6.12 -17.32
C LEU A 30 -10.19 -7.20 -17.63
N HIS A 31 -10.51 -8.02 -18.63
CA HIS A 31 -9.63 -9.08 -19.08
C HIS A 31 -8.85 -8.61 -20.30
N LYS A 32 -7.56 -8.30 -20.13
CA LYS A 32 -6.67 -7.95 -21.24
C LYS A 32 -6.66 -9.07 -22.28
N LYS A 33 -6.97 -8.74 -23.54
CA LYS A 33 -6.94 -9.67 -24.68
C LYS A 33 -5.68 -9.48 -25.50
N SER A 34 -5.27 -8.23 -25.68
CA SER A 34 -4.02 -7.88 -26.33
C SER A 34 -3.47 -6.59 -25.72
N ALA A 35 -2.32 -6.14 -26.23
CA ALA A 35 -1.79 -4.82 -25.95
C ALA A 35 -2.79 -3.67 -26.26
N CYS A 36 -3.76 -3.94 -27.15
CA CYS A 36 -4.69 -2.99 -27.74
C CYS A 36 -6.15 -3.20 -27.39
N SER A 37 -6.47 -4.24 -26.63
CA SER A 37 -7.87 -4.59 -26.39
C SER A 37 -8.06 -5.28 -25.06
N CYS A 38 -9.21 -5.03 -24.45
CA CYS A 38 -9.66 -5.72 -23.25
C CYS A 38 -11.13 -6.08 -23.36
N LEU A 39 -11.53 -7.11 -22.63
CA LEU A 39 -12.90 -7.58 -22.55
C LEU A 39 -13.47 -7.21 -21.19
N THR A 40 -14.68 -6.66 -21.17
CA THR A 40 -15.45 -6.50 -19.93
C THR A 40 -16.01 -7.85 -19.48
N ASP A 41 -16.40 -7.95 -18.21
CA ASP A 41 -17.08 -9.14 -17.68
C ASP A 41 -18.41 -9.45 -18.41
N SER A 42 -19.07 -8.43 -18.97
CA SER A 42 -20.25 -8.56 -19.84
C SER A 42 -19.93 -9.03 -21.26
N GLY A 43 -18.65 -9.32 -21.58
CA GLY A 43 -18.22 -9.77 -22.90
C GLY A 43 -18.12 -8.66 -23.94
N HIS A 44 -18.20 -7.39 -23.54
CA HIS A 44 -18.00 -6.27 -24.44
C HIS A 44 -16.50 -6.08 -24.74
N LEU A 45 -16.14 -6.03 -26.01
CA LEU A 45 -14.77 -5.81 -26.45
C LEU A 45 -14.49 -4.31 -26.56
N ILE A 46 -13.54 -3.84 -25.78
CA ILE A 46 -12.97 -2.50 -25.89
C ILE A 46 -11.74 -2.62 -26.78
N ASP A 47 -11.80 -2.04 -27.98
CA ASP A 47 -10.73 -2.05 -28.97
C ASP A 47 -10.14 -0.63 -29.15
N LEU A 48 -8.83 -0.50 -28.93
CA LEU A 48 -8.10 0.77 -29.05
C LEU A 48 -7.50 1.00 -30.44
N ASN A 49 -7.54 0.02 -31.34
CA ASN A 49 -7.00 0.16 -32.70
C ASN A 49 -7.52 1.42 -33.45
N PRO A 50 -8.81 1.81 -33.34
CA PRO A 50 -9.32 3.01 -33.99
C PRO A 50 -8.65 4.31 -33.50
N LEU A 51 -8.06 4.31 -32.30
CA LEU A 51 -7.40 5.48 -31.71
C LEU A 51 -5.93 5.61 -32.13
N ALA A 52 -5.37 4.63 -32.85
CA ALA A 52 -3.94 4.54 -33.11
C ALA A 52 -3.54 5.03 -34.49
N LYS A 53 -2.39 5.72 -34.58
CA LYS A 53 -1.75 6.07 -35.86
C LYS A 53 -0.69 5.04 -36.21
N LYS A 54 -0.50 4.75 -37.50
CA LYS A 54 0.47 3.75 -38.01
C LYS A 54 1.72 4.37 -38.65
N ASP A 55 1.83 5.69 -38.64
CA ASP A 55 2.89 6.46 -39.31
C ASP A 55 4.18 6.58 -38.48
N GLY A 56 4.27 5.89 -37.33
CA GLY A 56 5.41 5.97 -36.43
C GLY A 56 5.46 7.23 -35.57
N THR A 57 4.39 8.06 -35.59
CA THR A 57 4.23 9.25 -34.76
C THR A 57 3.23 8.99 -33.61
N PRO A 58 3.26 9.80 -32.54
CA PRO A 58 2.23 9.70 -31.51
C PRO A 58 0.84 10.02 -32.08
N ALA A 59 -0.15 9.20 -31.67
CA ALA A 59 -1.55 9.45 -32.03
C ALA A 59 -2.07 10.71 -31.35
N TYR A 60 -1.65 10.91 -30.10
CA TYR A 60 -1.93 12.06 -29.25
C TYR A 60 -0.61 12.60 -28.73
N ALA A 61 -0.31 13.87 -29.00
CA ALA A 61 0.86 14.58 -28.49
C ALA A 61 0.40 15.73 -27.60
N ASP A 62 1.33 16.30 -26.81
CA ASP A 62 1.09 17.48 -25.99
C ASP A 62 -0.04 17.31 -24.95
N ILE A 63 -0.24 16.09 -24.43
CA ILE A 63 -1.22 15.84 -23.38
C ILE A 63 -0.67 16.39 -22.06
N ILE A 64 -1.24 17.49 -21.58
CA ILE A 64 -0.78 18.17 -20.35
C ILE A 64 -1.37 17.49 -19.11
N ASP A 65 -0.57 17.32 -18.05
CA ASP A 65 -1.05 16.84 -16.75
C ASP A 65 -2.14 17.80 -16.20
N PRO A 66 -3.35 17.32 -15.87
CA PRO A 66 -4.42 18.15 -15.30
C PRO A 66 -4.05 18.84 -13.97
N ASN A 67 -2.97 18.43 -13.30
CA ASN A 67 -2.45 19.07 -12.09
C ASN A 67 -1.60 20.32 -12.35
N GLY A 68 -1.42 20.74 -13.62
CA GLY A 68 -0.81 22.03 -13.96
C GLY A 68 0.71 22.08 -13.83
N GLN A 69 1.40 20.94 -13.85
CA GLN A 69 2.85 20.89 -14.03
C GLN A 69 3.17 21.02 -15.54
N ALA A 70 4.33 21.58 -15.88
CA ALA A 70 4.80 21.80 -17.26
C ALA A 70 5.19 20.49 -18.00
N ASP A 71 4.62 19.37 -17.56
CA ASP A 71 4.90 18.05 -18.07
C ASP A 71 3.84 17.68 -19.12
N ALA A 72 4.30 17.29 -20.30
CA ALA A 72 3.47 16.85 -21.40
C ALA A 72 3.69 15.37 -21.69
N TYR A 73 2.73 14.73 -22.36
CA TYR A 73 2.81 13.32 -22.72
C TYR A 73 2.43 13.09 -24.17
N ALA A 74 3.17 12.20 -24.82
CA ALA A 74 2.85 11.64 -26.12
C ALA A 74 2.41 10.18 -25.98
N TRP A 75 1.36 9.78 -26.70
CA TRP A 75 0.74 8.47 -26.59
C TRP A 75 0.30 7.91 -27.95
N ASN A 76 0.53 6.61 -28.14
CA ASN A 76 -0.05 5.82 -29.21
C ASN A 76 -0.39 4.40 -28.70
N PRO A 77 -1.68 4.04 -28.58
CA PRO A 77 -2.09 2.83 -27.88
C PRO A 77 -1.66 1.54 -28.55
N CYS A 78 -1.56 1.53 -29.89
CA CYS A 78 -1.45 0.27 -30.64
C CYS A 78 -0.31 0.17 -31.63
N ASN A 79 0.30 1.29 -32.00
CA ASN A 79 1.49 1.25 -32.82
C ASN A 79 2.58 2.02 -32.09
N ALA A 80 3.79 1.46 -32.11
CA ALA A 80 4.93 2.11 -31.51
C ALA A 80 5.30 3.37 -32.28
N PHE A 81 5.74 4.38 -31.54
CA PHE A 81 6.28 5.61 -32.11
C PHE A 81 7.66 5.88 -31.52
N THR A 82 8.41 6.72 -32.23
CA THR A 82 9.69 7.26 -31.77
C THR A 82 9.61 8.78 -31.71
N LEU A 83 9.97 9.35 -30.56
CA LEU A 83 10.00 10.79 -30.31
C LEU A 83 11.23 11.11 -29.45
N ASN A 84 12.26 11.70 -30.07
CA ASN A 84 13.53 12.01 -29.41
C ASN A 84 14.13 10.78 -28.69
N ASP A 85 14.32 10.83 -27.37
CA ASP A 85 14.91 9.71 -26.60
C ASP A 85 13.93 8.54 -26.37
N CYS A 86 12.64 8.75 -26.61
CA CYS A 86 11.63 7.70 -26.54
C CYS A 86 11.62 6.91 -27.84
N ASN A 87 12.19 5.70 -27.82
CA ASN A 87 12.31 4.84 -29.00
C ASN A 87 11.35 3.66 -28.93
N ASN A 88 10.51 3.48 -29.95
CA ASN A 88 9.58 2.35 -30.07
C ASN A 88 8.68 2.15 -28.84
N VAL A 89 8.04 3.23 -28.38
CA VAL A 89 7.21 3.25 -27.16
C VAL A 89 5.72 3.41 -27.45
N ALA A 90 4.88 3.12 -26.45
CA ALA A 90 3.47 3.49 -26.43
C ALA A 90 3.24 4.84 -25.74
N VAL A 91 4.08 5.21 -24.77
CA VAL A 91 3.97 6.48 -24.03
C VAL A 91 5.36 7.08 -23.82
N CYS A 92 5.47 8.39 -24.07
CA CYS A 92 6.64 9.20 -23.76
C CYS A 92 6.25 10.34 -22.82
N HIS A 93 7.03 10.54 -21.76
CA HIS A 93 6.92 11.70 -20.87
C HIS A 93 7.86 12.80 -21.36
N GLU A 94 7.35 14.01 -21.50
CA GLU A 94 8.06 15.19 -21.95
C GLU A 94 8.12 16.19 -20.79
N ILE A 95 9.27 16.26 -20.13
CA ILE A 95 9.48 17.21 -19.02
C ILE A 95 9.97 18.52 -19.61
N ILE A 96 9.21 19.61 -19.43
CA ILE A 96 9.55 20.95 -19.89
C ILE A 96 9.88 21.81 -18.65
N SER A 97 11.17 21.93 -18.33
CA SER A 97 11.66 22.73 -17.20
C SER A 97 12.66 23.79 -17.67
N GLY A 98 12.16 24.95 -18.09
CA GLY A 98 12.99 26.04 -18.60
C GLY A 98 13.73 25.64 -19.89
N PRO A 99 15.09 25.69 -19.95
CA PRO A 99 15.85 25.26 -21.13
C PRO A 99 16.04 23.74 -21.23
N ILE A 100 15.59 22.97 -20.23
CA ILE A 100 15.77 21.51 -20.17
C ILE A 100 14.54 20.84 -20.75
N PHE A 101 14.75 20.06 -21.81
CA PHE A 101 13.79 19.13 -22.39
C PHE A 101 14.28 17.71 -22.13
N GLN A 102 13.48 16.91 -21.42
CA GLN A 102 13.80 15.50 -21.19
C GLN A 102 12.65 14.62 -21.67
N TYR A 103 12.99 13.62 -22.48
CA TYR A 103 12.06 12.63 -22.99
C TYR A 103 12.29 11.32 -22.25
N ILE A 104 11.27 10.81 -21.59
CA ILE A 104 11.40 9.62 -20.75
C ILE A 104 10.41 8.54 -21.20
N PRO A 105 10.90 7.38 -21.66
CA PRO A 105 10.04 6.28 -22.06
C PRO A 105 9.26 5.77 -20.83
N ILE A 106 7.94 5.66 -20.95
CA ILE A 106 7.09 5.16 -19.86
C ILE A 106 6.71 3.70 -20.05
N GLY A 107 6.55 3.23 -21.29
CA GLY A 107 6.18 1.84 -21.54
C GLY A 107 5.88 1.54 -23.01
N THR A 108 5.78 0.26 -23.32
CA THR A 108 5.40 -0.26 -24.64
C THR A 108 3.92 -0.67 -24.65
N GLN A 109 3.40 -1.02 -25.82
CA GLN A 109 2.01 -1.47 -25.96
C GLN A 109 1.77 -2.72 -25.08
N ASP A 110 2.77 -3.60 -24.98
CA ASP A 110 2.68 -4.83 -24.19
C ASP A 110 2.60 -4.57 -22.67
N SER A 111 3.12 -3.44 -22.19
CA SER A 111 3.04 -3.07 -20.77
C SER A 111 1.72 -2.39 -20.37
N ALA A 112 0.74 -2.29 -21.29
CA ALA A 112 -0.57 -1.74 -21.00
C ALA A 112 -1.35 -2.60 -19.98
N GLU A 113 -1.86 -1.99 -18.92
CA GLU A 113 -2.77 -2.58 -17.95
C GLU A 113 -4.09 -1.82 -17.93
N PHE A 114 -5.20 -2.56 -18.02
CA PHE A 114 -6.55 -2.01 -18.09
C PHE A 114 -7.23 -2.11 -16.74
N SER A 115 -7.80 -1.02 -16.26
CA SER A 115 -8.53 -0.96 -15.00
C SER A 115 -9.66 0.07 -15.06
N TYR A 116 -10.51 0.10 -14.05
CA TYR A 116 -11.52 1.13 -13.88
C TYR A 116 -11.14 2.07 -12.73
N ASP A 117 -11.18 3.38 -12.99
CA ASP A 117 -11.21 4.45 -11.96
C ASP A 117 -12.65 4.96 -11.86
N GLY A 118 -13.43 4.40 -10.93
CA GLY A 118 -14.87 4.66 -10.85
C GLY A 118 -15.62 4.15 -12.08
N ASP A 119 -16.08 5.07 -12.92
CA ASP A 119 -16.79 4.79 -14.19
C ASP A 119 -15.93 5.05 -15.44
N GLN A 120 -14.65 5.43 -15.25
CA GLN A 120 -13.74 5.71 -16.36
C GLN A 120 -12.80 4.53 -16.60
N LEU A 121 -12.61 4.19 -17.88
CA LEU A 121 -11.55 3.27 -18.29
C LEU A 121 -10.20 3.95 -18.06
N GLN A 122 -9.31 3.25 -17.36
CA GLN A 122 -7.94 3.67 -17.12
C GLN A 122 -6.98 2.66 -17.75
N ILE A 123 -5.99 3.18 -18.47
CA ILE A 123 -4.88 2.39 -19.02
C ILE A 123 -3.59 2.86 -18.37
N ALA A 124 -2.87 1.96 -17.73
CA ALA A 124 -1.56 2.20 -17.13
C ALA A 124 -0.46 1.57 -18.00
N TYR A 125 0.70 2.22 -18.07
CA TYR A 125 1.88 1.71 -18.77
C TYR A 125 3.06 1.68 -17.80
N SER A 126 3.90 0.65 -17.90
CA SER A 126 5.10 0.51 -17.05
C SER A 126 6.37 0.39 -17.87
N ASP A 127 7.45 0.94 -17.33
CA ASP A 127 8.76 1.01 -17.99
C ASP A 127 9.40 -0.38 -18.07
N THR A 128 9.64 -0.85 -19.29
CA THR A 128 10.24 -2.16 -19.56
C THR A 128 11.77 -2.10 -19.63
N GLN A 129 12.40 -0.92 -19.67
CA GLN A 129 13.86 -0.80 -19.82
C GLN A 129 14.63 -1.29 -18.58
N ASN A 130 14.06 -1.12 -17.39
CA ASN A 130 14.67 -1.62 -16.14
C ASN A 130 14.63 -3.15 -16.04
N ALA A 131 13.67 -3.81 -16.73
CA ALA A 131 13.58 -5.26 -16.74
C ALA A 131 14.76 -5.89 -17.49
N GLU A 132 15.23 -5.28 -18.59
CA GLU A 132 16.36 -5.80 -19.37
C GLU A 132 17.70 -5.72 -18.60
N GLN A 133 17.93 -4.66 -17.83
CA GLN A 133 19.09 -4.57 -16.94
C GLN A 133 19.05 -5.62 -15.83
N PHE A 134 17.88 -5.84 -15.23
CA PHE A 134 17.72 -6.86 -14.19
C PHE A 134 17.96 -8.27 -14.71
N VAL A 135 17.44 -8.60 -15.91
CA VAL A 135 17.67 -9.88 -16.58
C VAL A 135 19.16 -10.07 -16.88
N SER A 136 19.84 -9.02 -17.36
CA SER A 136 21.27 -9.07 -17.65
C SER A 136 22.13 -9.32 -16.41
N LEU A 137 21.84 -8.62 -15.30
CA LEU A 137 22.54 -8.82 -14.03
C LEU A 137 22.27 -10.20 -13.42
N LEU A 138 21.04 -10.70 -13.57
CA LEU A 138 20.66 -12.03 -13.11
C LEU A 138 21.41 -13.14 -13.88
N PHE A 139 21.50 -13.02 -15.20
CA PHE A 139 22.27 -13.95 -16.03
C PHE A 139 23.74 -13.96 -15.61
N LEU A 140 24.34 -12.78 -15.41
CA LEU A 140 25.72 -12.66 -14.95
C LEU A 140 25.92 -13.32 -13.57
N TYR A 141 25.00 -13.10 -12.64
CA TYR A 141 25.02 -13.73 -11.31
C TYR A 141 24.95 -15.26 -11.39
N ILE A 142 24.04 -15.81 -12.21
CA ILE A 142 23.89 -17.27 -12.35
C ILE A 142 25.15 -17.86 -13.00
N LEU A 143 25.69 -17.25 -14.06
CA LEU A 143 26.89 -17.72 -14.74
C LEU A 143 28.11 -17.73 -13.82
N ILE A 144 28.39 -16.61 -13.14
CA ILE A 144 29.50 -16.51 -12.20
C ILE A 144 29.30 -17.49 -11.03
N GLY A 145 28.08 -17.59 -10.49
CA GLY A 145 27.77 -18.51 -9.41
C GLY A 145 27.97 -19.97 -9.79
N ILE A 146 27.56 -20.39 -11.00
CA ILE A 146 27.81 -21.74 -11.52
C ILE A 146 29.31 -22.02 -11.61
N LEU A 147 30.09 -21.08 -12.17
CA LEU A 147 31.55 -21.22 -12.27
C LEU A 147 32.19 -21.37 -10.89
N VAL A 148 31.76 -20.58 -9.89
CA VAL A 148 32.25 -20.69 -8.51
C VAL A 148 31.87 -22.05 -7.90
N GLN A 149 30.63 -22.50 -8.09
CA GLN A 149 30.18 -23.79 -7.53
C GLN A 149 30.93 -24.98 -8.15
N ILE A 150 31.21 -24.95 -9.45
CA ILE A 150 31.96 -26.01 -10.16
C ILE A 150 33.45 -25.97 -9.84
N PHE A 151 34.11 -24.82 -10.04
CA PHE A 151 35.58 -24.75 -10.05
C PHE A 151 36.18 -24.51 -8.66
N ILE A 152 35.52 -23.73 -7.81
CA ILE A 152 36.02 -23.42 -6.46
C ILE A 152 35.49 -24.42 -5.45
N ARG A 153 34.18 -24.68 -5.46
CA ARG A 153 33.51 -25.52 -4.45
C ARG A 153 33.36 -26.98 -4.85
N LYS A 154 33.67 -27.34 -6.10
CA LYS A 154 33.60 -28.72 -6.63
C LYS A 154 32.24 -29.40 -6.39
N GLU A 155 31.17 -28.62 -6.40
CA GLU A 155 29.81 -29.09 -6.23
C GLU A 155 29.31 -29.78 -7.51
N SER A 156 28.42 -30.76 -7.36
CA SER A 156 27.81 -31.50 -8.47
C SER A 156 26.29 -31.63 -8.30
N GLY A 157 25.58 -31.92 -9.39
CA GLY A 157 24.12 -32.01 -9.39
C GLY A 157 23.43 -30.67 -9.12
N LYS A 158 22.35 -30.67 -8.33
CA LYS A 158 21.49 -29.49 -8.10
C LYS A 158 22.20 -28.32 -7.41
N ARG A 159 23.30 -28.58 -6.68
CA ARG A 159 24.07 -27.57 -5.95
C ARG A 159 24.96 -26.71 -6.84
N VAL A 160 25.10 -27.07 -8.12
CA VAL A 160 25.83 -26.26 -9.11
C VAL A 160 25.15 -24.90 -9.33
N ILE A 161 23.81 -24.84 -9.22
CA ILE A 161 23.07 -23.60 -9.38
C ILE A 161 23.08 -22.82 -8.05
N PRO A 162 23.56 -21.57 -8.01
CA PRO A 162 23.56 -20.75 -6.79
C PRO A 162 22.13 -20.50 -6.34
N ASN A 163 21.82 -20.71 -5.05
CA ASN A 163 20.45 -20.54 -4.50
C ASN A 163 19.38 -21.34 -5.28
N HIS A 164 19.71 -22.56 -5.73
CA HIS A 164 18.83 -23.43 -6.51
C HIS A 164 17.38 -23.48 -5.99
N ASP A 165 17.20 -23.68 -4.67
CA ASP A 165 15.86 -23.82 -4.06
C ASP A 165 15.01 -22.55 -4.18
N PHE A 166 15.66 -21.38 -4.22
CA PHE A 166 14.98 -20.12 -4.50
C PHE A 166 14.57 -20.04 -5.98
N TRP A 167 15.52 -20.22 -6.93
CA TRP A 167 15.26 -20.02 -8.37
C TRP A 167 14.27 -21.00 -8.97
N VAL A 168 14.27 -22.26 -8.51
CA VAL A 168 13.30 -23.25 -8.97
C VAL A 168 11.88 -22.93 -8.49
N ALA A 169 11.75 -22.25 -7.36
CA ALA A 169 10.47 -21.88 -6.80
C ALA A 169 9.90 -20.56 -7.38
N VAL A 170 10.74 -19.67 -7.93
CA VAL A 170 10.32 -18.38 -8.52
C VAL A 170 9.20 -18.52 -9.56
N PRO A 171 9.26 -19.41 -10.57
CA PRO A 171 8.18 -19.58 -11.54
C PRO A 171 6.84 -20.03 -10.93
N VAL A 172 6.89 -20.78 -9.82
CA VAL A 172 5.70 -21.23 -9.08
C VAL A 172 5.09 -20.07 -8.29
N TYR A 173 5.93 -19.22 -7.68
CA TYR A 173 5.47 -18.04 -6.93
C TYR A 173 4.78 -16.99 -7.80
N ILE A 174 5.05 -16.96 -9.11
CA ILE A 174 4.48 -15.95 -10.03
C ILE A 174 3.16 -16.43 -10.68
N LYS A 175 2.92 -17.75 -10.81
CA LYS A 175 1.76 -18.28 -11.56
C LYS A 175 0.45 -18.32 -10.77
N ASN A 176 0.50 -18.46 -9.45
CA ASN A 176 -0.69 -18.62 -8.61
C ASN A 176 -0.64 -17.62 -7.44
N ALA A 177 -1.17 -16.42 -7.65
CA ALA A 177 -1.34 -15.44 -6.58
C ALA A 177 -2.75 -15.55 -5.98
N ILE A 178 -2.83 -15.63 -4.65
CA ILE A 178 -4.11 -15.50 -3.93
C ILE A 178 -4.36 -14.01 -3.69
N ILE A 179 -5.38 -13.48 -4.34
CA ILE A 179 -5.79 -12.08 -4.21
C ILE A 179 -6.77 -11.97 -3.03
N GLN A 180 -6.36 -11.25 -1.99
CA GLN A 180 -7.25 -10.86 -0.89
C GLN A 180 -7.83 -9.47 -1.19
N ARG A 181 -9.15 -9.34 -1.17
CA ARG A 181 -9.85 -8.06 -1.38
C ARG A 181 -10.56 -7.66 -0.10
N GLY A 182 -10.32 -6.42 0.35
CA GLY A 182 -11.09 -5.80 1.42
C GLY A 182 -12.21 -4.91 0.88
N GLU A 183 -12.94 -4.27 1.79
CA GLU A 183 -14.02 -3.34 1.44
C GLU A 183 -13.49 -2.11 0.68
N THR A 184 -14.23 -1.62 -0.30
CA THR A 184 -13.85 -0.45 -1.09
C THR A 184 -13.71 0.78 -0.20
N GLY A 185 -12.59 1.50 -0.34
CA GLY A 185 -12.31 2.69 0.46
C GLY A 185 -11.84 2.41 1.89
N SER A 186 -11.73 1.15 2.32
CA SER A 186 -11.17 0.80 3.64
C SER A 186 -9.65 0.97 3.74
N MET A 187 -8.98 1.21 2.61
CA MET A 187 -7.52 1.16 2.46
C MET A 187 -6.93 -0.21 2.85
N PHE A 188 -7.69 -1.30 2.69
CA PHE A 188 -7.19 -2.66 2.90
C PHE A 188 -5.90 -2.91 2.12
N GLY A 189 -4.88 -3.40 2.81
CA GLY A 189 -3.54 -3.59 2.25
C GLY A 189 -2.60 -2.39 2.48
N PHE A 190 -3.02 -1.39 3.26
CA PHE A 190 -2.17 -0.25 3.61
C PHE A 190 -0.90 -0.69 4.35
N SER A 191 -1.03 -1.65 5.26
CA SER A 191 0.09 -2.32 5.92
C SER A 191 -0.11 -3.83 5.87
N VAL A 192 1.00 -4.58 5.80
CA VAL A 192 0.98 -6.05 5.71
C VAL A 192 2.10 -6.64 6.56
N ALA A 193 1.81 -7.75 7.24
CA ALA A 193 2.81 -8.52 7.97
C ALA A 193 2.56 -10.02 7.82
N GLN A 194 3.62 -10.79 7.69
CA GLN A 194 3.55 -12.26 7.76
C GLN A 194 3.42 -12.70 9.21
N HIS A 195 2.57 -13.69 9.45
CA HIS A 195 2.40 -14.31 10.76
C HIS A 195 2.27 -15.82 10.60
N LEU A 196 2.81 -16.56 11.57
CA LEU A 196 2.64 -18.01 11.63
C LEU A 196 2.03 -18.33 12.98
N ASP A 197 0.92 -19.04 12.99
CA ASP A 197 0.21 -19.42 14.21
C ASP A 197 -0.18 -20.88 14.10
N GLN A 198 0.31 -21.71 15.04
CA GLN A 198 0.14 -23.15 15.08
C GLN A 198 0.45 -23.83 13.73
N ASN A 199 1.60 -23.50 13.14
CA ASN A 199 2.05 -23.95 11.81
C ASN A 199 1.15 -23.56 10.63
N THR A 200 0.13 -22.73 10.86
CA THR A 200 -0.71 -22.19 9.78
C THR A 200 -0.21 -20.80 9.42
N GLY A 201 0.06 -20.57 8.13
CA GLY A 201 0.47 -19.28 7.60
C GLY A 201 -0.68 -18.29 7.52
N TRP A 202 -0.45 -17.06 7.96
CA TRP A 202 -1.42 -15.98 7.90
C TRP A 202 -0.78 -14.70 7.41
N MET A 203 -1.57 -13.92 6.69
CA MET A 203 -1.25 -12.54 6.36
C MET A 203 -2.06 -11.62 7.27
N LEU A 204 -1.38 -10.77 8.02
CA LEU A 204 -2.02 -9.69 8.77
C LEU A 204 -2.09 -8.48 7.85
N VAL A 205 -3.29 -7.91 7.69
CA VAL A 205 -3.54 -6.84 6.73
C VAL A 205 -4.24 -5.68 7.42
N GLY A 206 -3.60 -4.52 7.43
CA GLY A 206 -4.18 -3.28 7.93
C GLY A 206 -5.10 -2.60 6.91
N ALA A 207 -6.21 -2.07 7.40
CA ALA A 207 -7.19 -1.30 6.64
C ALA A 207 -7.64 -0.09 7.48
N PRO A 208 -6.85 1.01 7.47
CA PRO A 208 -7.02 2.13 8.41
C PRO A 208 -8.35 2.88 8.28
N GLU A 209 -9.08 2.75 7.17
CA GLU A 209 -10.38 3.38 6.99
C GLU A 209 -11.56 2.39 6.98
N ALA A 210 -11.30 1.13 7.34
CA ALA A 210 -12.36 0.14 7.48
C ALA A 210 -13.40 0.57 8.52
N GLN A 211 -14.67 0.40 8.17
CA GLN A 211 -15.76 0.47 9.13
C GLN A 211 -15.92 -0.89 9.80
N THR A 212 -16.07 -0.91 11.13
CA THR A 212 -16.43 -2.13 11.85
C THR A 212 -17.68 -1.89 12.68
N ASN A 213 -18.45 -2.95 12.91
CA ASN A 213 -19.57 -2.94 13.85
C ASN A 213 -19.16 -3.42 15.25
N LEU A 214 -17.86 -3.58 15.49
CA LEU A 214 -17.32 -4.08 16.76
C LEU A 214 -17.23 -3.00 17.84
N GLN A 215 -17.10 -1.74 17.44
CA GLN A 215 -16.95 -0.59 18.33
C GLN A 215 -18.18 0.33 18.20
N PRO A 216 -19.05 0.40 19.22
CA PRO A 216 -20.25 1.23 19.19
C PRO A 216 -19.90 2.72 19.01
N GLY A 217 -20.61 3.40 18.11
CA GLY A 217 -20.46 4.85 17.90
C GLY A 217 -19.19 5.29 17.16
N ILE A 218 -18.34 4.36 16.70
CA ILE A 218 -17.08 4.69 16.02
C ILE A 218 -17.24 4.66 14.50
N ILE A 219 -16.84 5.76 13.85
CA ILE A 219 -16.90 5.91 12.39
C ILE A 219 -15.50 5.74 11.79
N ARG A 220 -15.36 4.81 10.84
CA ARG A 220 -14.11 4.48 10.14
C ARG A 220 -12.90 4.43 11.06
N GLY A 221 -13.04 3.70 12.17
CA GLY A 221 -11.95 3.54 13.15
C GLY A 221 -10.74 2.83 12.56
N GLY A 222 -10.93 1.99 11.54
CA GLY A 222 -9.92 1.12 10.96
C GLY A 222 -9.95 -0.29 11.56
N ALA A 223 -9.32 -1.23 10.87
CA ALA A 223 -9.28 -2.62 11.29
C ALA A 223 -7.97 -3.32 10.87
N VAL A 224 -7.68 -4.43 11.53
CA VAL A 224 -6.67 -5.39 11.07
C VAL A 224 -7.34 -6.72 10.81
N TYR A 225 -7.06 -7.28 9.64
CA TYR A 225 -7.57 -8.57 9.21
C TYR A 225 -6.48 -9.62 9.32
N ARG A 226 -6.89 -10.84 9.64
CA ARG A 226 -6.08 -12.05 9.53
C ARG A 226 -6.61 -12.86 8.35
N CYS A 227 -5.80 -12.95 7.31
CA CYS A 227 -6.13 -13.60 6.04
C CYS A 227 -5.40 -14.92 5.87
N SER A 228 -6.11 -15.94 5.41
CA SER A 228 -5.51 -17.23 5.04
C SER A 228 -4.57 -17.04 3.85
N VAL A 229 -3.47 -17.78 3.84
CA VAL A 229 -2.55 -17.84 2.69
C VAL A 229 -2.95 -18.90 1.67
N ASP A 230 -3.95 -19.73 1.98
CA ASP A 230 -4.41 -20.85 1.13
C ASP A 230 -5.81 -20.59 0.54
N THR A 231 -6.60 -19.72 1.17
CA THR A 231 -7.98 -19.41 0.78
C THR A 231 -8.22 -17.91 0.75
N GLN A 232 -9.18 -17.45 -0.07
CA GLN A 232 -9.61 -16.05 -0.12
C GLN A 232 -10.51 -15.69 1.08
N SER A 233 -10.01 -15.93 2.30
CA SER A 233 -10.72 -15.72 3.56
C SER A 233 -9.93 -14.79 4.47
N CYS A 234 -10.58 -13.71 4.91
CA CYS A 234 -10.06 -12.74 5.86
C CYS A 234 -11.07 -12.50 6.96
N ARG A 235 -10.59 -12.40 8.21
CA ARG A 235 -11.43 -12.06 9.38
C ARG A 235 -10.80 -10.94 10.18
N VAL A 236 -11.62 -10.04 10.72
CA VAL A 236 -11.15 -8.96 11.60
C VAL A 236 -10.58 -9.55 12.89
N ILE A 237 -9.44 -9.03 13.34
CA ILE A 237 -8.88 -9.29 14.67
C ILE A 237 -9.47 -8.26 15.63
N PRO A 238 -10.18 -8.68 16.69
CA PRO A 238 -10.89 -7.76 17.57
C PRO A 238 -9.96 -7.18 18.65
N PHE A 239 -8.98 -6.36 18.24
CA PHE A 239 -8.02 -5.71 19.14
C PHE A 239 -8.70 -4.83 20.19
N ASP A 240 -9.75 -4.10 19.79
CA ASP A 240 -10.61 -3.30 20.64
C ASP A 240 -12.08 -3.50 20.21
N ARG A 241 -12.99 -3.59 21.19
CA ARG A 241 -14.44 -3.72 21.00
C ARG A 241 -15.22 -2.58 21.68
N GLN A 242 -14.51 -1.63 22.29
CA GLN A 242 -15.11 -0.53 23.02
C GLN A 242 -15.20 0.71 22.12
N GLY A 243 -16.24 1.51 22.36
CA GLY A 243 -16.37 2.84 21.77
C GLY A 243 -15.40 3.83 22.43
N ASN A 244 -15.73 5.12 22.37
CA ASN A 244 -14.99 6.13 23.13
C ASN A 244 -15.28 5.98 24.62
N ASP A 245 -14.25 5.98 25.45
CA ASP A 245 -14.38 6.18 26.89
C ASP A 245 -14.92 7.57 27.21
N GLN A 246 -15.77 7.66 28.23
CA GLN A 246 -16.40 8.91 28.66
C GLN A 246 -15.94 9.34 30.06
N GLN A 247 -15.81 10.66 30.24
CA GLN A 247 -15.47 11.29 31.51
C GLN A 247 -16.56 12.31 31.89
N TYR A 248 -16.94 12.32 33.17
CA TYR A 248 -17.88 13.30 33.71
C TYR A 248 -17.15 14.61 34.04
N ASN A 249 -17.60 15.74 33.47
CA ASN A 249 -17.00 17.07 33.68
C ASN A 249 -17.76 17.92 34.72
N GLY A 250 -18.52 17.29 35.62
CA GLY A 250 -19.34 18.01 36.61
C GLY A 250 -20.76 18.34 36.13
N THR A 251 -21.00 18.41 34.82
CA THR A 251 -22.33 18.71 34.22
C THR A 251 -22.83 17.64 33.25
N THR A 252 -21.95 17.08 32.42
CA THR A 252 -22.28 16.05 31.42
C THR A 252 -21.13 15.05 31.27
N TYR A 253 -21.44 13.88 30.72
CA TYR A 253 -20.44 12.96 30.19
C TYR A 253 -19.95 13.48 28.84
N LEU A 254 -18.63 13.55 28.69
CA LEU A 254 -17.96 13.92 27.45
C LEU A 254 -16.99 12.81 27.08
N ASP A 255 -16.81 12.58 25.79
CA ASP A 255 -15.82 11.63 25.30
C ASP A 255 -14.42 12.11 25.69
N LYS A 256 -13.64 11.19 26.26
CA LYS A 256 -12.25 11.40 26.69
C LYS A 256 -11.27 11.11 25.56
N GLU A 257 -11.74 10.43 24.52
CA GLU A 257 -10.97 10.00 23.37
C GLU A 257 -11.83 10.06 22.12
N ASP A 258 -11.18 10.13 20.97
CA ASP A 258 -11.83 10.06 19.66
C ASP A 258 -11.16 8.96 18.83
N LYS A 259 -11.85 7.82 18.78
CA LYS A 259 -11.48 6.64 17.98
C LYS A 259 -12.00 6.71 16.54
N SER A 260 -12.81 7.71 16.18
CA SER A 260 -13.29 7.85 14.80
C SER A 260 -12.18 8.37 13.89
N TYR A 261 -12.05 7.79 12.69
CA TYR A 261 -10.98 8.12 11.72
C TYR A 261 -9.55 8.03 12.29
N GLN A 262 -9.34 7.23 13.34
CA GLN A 262 -8.06 7.10 14.05
C GLN A 262 -6.99 6.36 13.25
N TRP A 263 -7.36 5.79 12.10
CA TRP A 263 -6.47 5.05 11.20
C TRP A 263 -5.89 3.78 11.84
N PHE A 264 -6.71 3.02 12.57
CA PHE A 264 -6.26 1.78 13.19
C PHE A 264 -5.89 0.73 12.14
N GLY A 265 -4.67 0.20 12.22
CA GLY A 265 -4.10 -0.67 11.19
C GLY A 265 -3.23 0.06 10.16
N ALA A 266 -2.96 1.35 10.35
CA ALA A 266 -1.96 2.05 9.52
C ALA A 266 -0.56 1.42 9.65
N THR A 267 -0.23 0.89 10.83
CA THR A 267 0.97 0.10 11.07
C THR A 267 0.56 -1.25 11.63
N VAL A 268 1.02 -2.33 11.00
CA VAL A 268 0.86 -3.70 11.49
C VAL A 268 2.22 -4.39 11.46
N VAL A 269 2.65 -4.93 12.59
CA VAL A 269 3.89 -5.70 12.69
C VAL A 269 3.65 -7.00 13.46
N SER A 270 4.47 -8.01 13.18
CA SER A 270 4.41 -9.31 13.84
C SER A 270 5.79 -9.74 14.32
N SER A 271 5.84 -10.40 15.49
CA SER A 271 7.06 -11.06 15.96
C SER A 271 7.30 -12.43 15.31
N GLY A 272 6.44 -12.85 14.37
CA GLY A 272 6.60 -14.09 13.61
C GLY A 272 5.89 -15.28 14.25
N VAL A 273 6.61 -16.38 14.45
CA VAL A 273 6.06 -17.71 14.78
C VAL A 273 5.43 -17.74 16.17
N ASN A 274 4.14 -18.07 16.24
CA ASN A 274 3.30 -18.10 17.44
C ASN A 274 3.41 -16.80 18.27
N GLY A 275 3.73 -15.72 17.56
CA GLY A 275 4.20 -14.47 18.10
C GLY A 275 3.08 -13.50 18.47
N LEU A 276 3.51 -12.31 18.89
CA LEU A 276 2.61 -11.18 19.09
C LEU A 276 2.43 -10.44 17.76
N ALA A 277 1.28 -9.77 17.64
CA ALA A 277 1.00 -8.80 16.61
C ALA A 277 0.72 -7.45 17.27
N LEU A 278 1.27 -6.39 16.68
CA LEU A 278 1.01 -5.02 17.08
C LEU A 278 0.30 -4.31 15.94
N ALA A 279 -0.74 -3.56 16.27
CA ALA A 279 -1.47 -2.70 15.36
C ALA A 279 -1.60 -1.30 15.94
N CYS A 280 -1.37 -0.27 15.13
CA CYS A 280 -1.39 1.12 15.61
C CYS A 280 -2.42 2.00 14.89
N ALA A 281 -2.89 3.01 15.61
CA ALA A 281 -3.76 4.10 15.17
C ALA A 281 -3.03 5.44 15.38
N PRO A 282 -2.23 5.92 14.40
CA PRO A 282 -1.42 7.12 14.57
C PRO A 282 -2.25 8.42 14.67
N ARG A 283 -3.53 8.38 14.25
CA ARG A 283 -4.44 9.54 14.32
C ARG A 283 -5.40 9.47 15.51
N TYR A 284 -5.27 8.47 16.39
CA TYR A 284 -6.01 8.41 17.65
C TYR A 284 -5.80 9.68 18.46
N LYS A 285 -6.91 10.28 18.89
CA LYS A 285 -6.89 11.51 19.67
C LYS A 285 -7.35 11.23 21.09
N TYR A 286 -6.72 11.94 22.00
CA TYR A 286 -7.07 11.90 23.41
C TYR A 286 -7.29 13.32 23.91
N HIS A 287 -8.22 13.47 24.85
CA HIS A 287 -8.58 14.76 25.41
C HIS A 287 -7.74 15.03 26.67
N SER A 288 -7.44 16.31 26.92
CA SER A 288 -6.81 16.75 28.16
C SER A 288 -7.65 16.37 29.39
N THR A 289 -7.05 16.40 30.59
CA THR A 289 -7.77 16.17 31.85
C THR A 289 -8.99 17.08 32.02
N ALA A 290 -8.87 18.33 31.55
CA ALA A 290 -9.94 19.34 31.57
C ALA A 290 -10.92 19.23 30.38
N LEU A 291 -10.69 18.29 29.45
CA LEU A 291 -11.52 17.99 28.28
C LEU A 291 -11.69 19.16 27.30
N ASP A 292 -10.83 20.17 27.39
CA ASP A 292 -10.85 21.40 26.59
C ASP A 292 -9.93 21.33 25.37
N LYS A 293 -9.07 20.31 25.29
CA LYS A 293 -8.04 20.16 24.26
C LYS A 293 -8.06 18.76 23.68
N VAL A 294 -7.91 18.68 22.35
CA VAL A 294 -7.90 17.41 21.59
C VAL A 294 -6.52 17.22 20.97
N GLU A 295 -5.85 16.13 21.32
CA GLU A 295 -4.43 15.91 21.02
C GLU A 295 -4.22 14.58 20.27
N PRO A 296 -3.70 14.57 19.02
CA PRO A 296 -3.41 13.35 18.27
C PRO A 296 -2.15 12.65 18.81
N VAL A 297 -2.30 11.99 19.95
CA VAL A 297 -1.20 11.30 20.64
C VAL A 297 -0.80 9.99 19.97
N GLY A 298 -1.76 9.33 19.29
CA GLY A 298 -1.58 7.98 18.73
C GLY A 298 -1.60 6.88 19.79
N THR A 299 -1.98 5.67 19.39
CA THR A 299 -2.01 4.48 20.24
C THR A 299 -1.68 3.21 19.45
N CYS A 300 -1.25 2.16 20.14
CA CYS A 300 -1.03 0.83 19.58
C CYS A 300 -1.62 -0.26 20.48
N TYR A 301 -2.01 -1.38 19.90
CA TYR A 301 -2.51 -2.56 20.62
C TYR A 301 -1.65 -3.77 20.30
N LEU A 302 -1.24 -4.51 21.33
CA LEU A 302 -0.37 -5.68 21.25
C LEU A 302 -1.11 -6.92 21.77
N GLY A 303 -1.03 -8.02 21.02
CA GLY A 303 -1.53 -9.31 21.49
C GLY A 303 -1.38 -10.41 20.45
N ARG A 304 -1.78 -11.63 20.80
CA ARG A 304 -1.83 -12.72 19.83
C ARG A 304 -3.06 -12.56 18.94
N PRO A 305 -2.95 -12.67 17.60
CA PRO A 305 -4.10 -12.53 16.70
C PRO A 305 -5.29 -13.46 16.97
N GLY A 306 -5.08 -14.60 17.64
CA GLY A 306 -6.14 -15.53 18.06
C GLY A 306 -6.70 -15.27 19.48
N SER A 307 -6.16 -14.27 20.19
CA SER A 307 -6.57 -13.91 21.56
C SER A 307 -7.79 -12.98 21.55
N THR A 308 -8.45 -12.87 22.71
CA THR A 308 -9.43 -11.82 23.01
C THR A 308 -8.87 -10.75 23.95
N SER A 309 -7.67 -10.95 24.48
CA SER A 309 -6.96 -10.03 25.36
C SER A 309 -5.82 -9.36 24.61
N PHE A 310 -5.84 -8.03 24.63
CA PHE A 310 -4.86 -7.16 23.99
C PHE A 310 -4.45 -6.06 24.97
N THR A 311 -3.19 -5.64 24.89
CA THR A 311 -2.62 -4.60 25.75
C THR A 311 -2.47 -3.32 24.94
N GLU A 312 -3.00 -2.21 25.43
CA GLU A 312 -2.81 -0.89 24.82
C GLU A 312 -1.46 -0.26 25.22
N TYR A 313 -0.77 0.32 24.25
CA TYR A 313 0.45 1.10 24.39
C TYR A 313 0.25 2.49 23.77
N ALA A 314 -0.04 3.49 24.62
CA ALA A 314 -0.19 4.89 24.24
C ALA A 314 0.84 5.78 24.99
N PRO A 315 2.15 5.66 24.69
CA PRO A 315 3.20 6.30 25.48
C PRO A 315 3.14 7.84 25.48
N CYS A 316 2.52 8.44 24.46
CA CYS A 316 2.36 9.88 24.35
C CYS A 316 1.12 10.44 25.06
N ARG A 317 0.24 9.58 25.59
CA ARG A 317 -0.95 9.96 26.37
C ARG A 317 -0.62 10.40 27.79
N ASN A 318 0.40 9.83 28.43
CA ASN A 318 0.65 10.05 29.86
C ASN A 318 1.75 11.07 30.16
N SER A 319 2.42 11.65 29.15
CA SER A 319 3.47 12.64 29.40
C SER A 319 2.84 14.03 29.61
N VAL A 320 2.41 14.36 30.82
CA VAL A 320 1.84 15.70 31.15
C VAL A 320 2.97 16.70 31.42
N ASP A 321 2.81 17.95 30.98
CA ASP A 321 3.72 19.02 31.40
C ASP A 321 3.34 19.55 32.77
N THR A 322 4.05 19.09 33.80
CA THR A 322 3.84 19.52 35.20
C THR A 322 4.48 20.88 35.53
N ARG A 323 5.03 21.60 34.55
CA ARG A 323 5.69 22.90 34.81
C ARG A 323 4.74 24.08 34.91
N ASN A 324 3.51 23.97 34.38
CA ASN A 324 2.48 25.00 34.50
C ASN A 324 1.15 24.31 34.87
N ASP A 325 0.74 24.47 36.12
CA ASP A 325 -0.45 23.83 36.71
C ASP A 325 -1.78 24.28 36.06
N ILE A 326 -1.74 25.39 35.31
CA ILE A 326 -2.90 26.08 34.71
C ILE A 326 -3.15 25.58 33.27
N ASP A 327 -2.15 24.98 32.61
CA ASP A 327 -2.20 24.55 31.21
C ASP A 327 -1.66 23.11 31.08
N GLN A 328 -2.45 22.13 31.51
CA GLN A 328 -2.10 20.70 31.50
C GLN A 328 -2.12 20.11 30.07
N HIS A 329 -1.20 20.55 29.21
CA HIS A 329 -0.91 19.89 27.95
C HIS A 329 -0.21 18.56 28.16
N HIS A 330 -0.46 17.56 27.30
CA HIS A 330 0.52 16.50 27.17
C HIS A 330 1.77 17.10 26.49
N LYS A 331 2.95 16.95 27.10
CA LYS A 331 4.28 17.36 26.56
C LYS A 331 4.51 16.94 25.11
N HIS A 332 3.77 15.95 24.63
CA HIS A 332 3.82 15.40 23.28
C HIS A 332 2.43 15.25 22.64
N GLY A 333 1.50 16.20 22.86
CA GLY A 333 0.13 16.14 22.33
C GLY A 333 -0.02 15.95 20.80
N LYS A 334 1.05 16.17 20.02
CA LYS A 334 1.09 15.92 18.56
C LYS A 334 1.99 14.74 18.15
N CYS A 335 2.25 13.84 19.08
CA CYS A 335 3.21 12.75 18.92
C CYS A 335 2.92 11.82 17.74
N THR A 336 1.65 11.48 17.50
CA THR A 336 1.22 10.49 16.49
C THR A 336 1.97 9.16 16.62
N ALA A 337 2.09 8.68 17.87
CA ALA A 337 2.76 7.41 18.17
C ALA A 337 2.14 6.26 17.37
N GLY A 338 3.00 5.41 16.81
CA GLY A 338 2.56 4.28 16.00
C GLY A 338 2.48 4.58 14.51
N PHE A 339 2.94 5.76 14.08
CA PHE A 339 3.18 6.06 12.66
C PHE A 339 4.14 5.05 12.01
N SER A 340 5.10 4.55 12.78
CA SER A 340 5.87 3.36 12.46
C SER A 340 6.06 2.53 13.73
N ALA A 341 6.36 1.24 13.58
CA ALA A 341 6.65 0.37 14.70
C ALA A 341 7.53 -0.83 14.27
N SER A 342 8.16 -1.47 15.25
CA SER A 342 8.85 -2.74 15.08
C SER A 342 8.82 -3.53 16.40
N ILE A 343 8.81 -4.85 16.31
CA ILE A 343 8.83 -5.76 17.46
C ILE A 343 9.96 -6.77 17.29
N THR A 344 10.67 -7.08 18.37
CA THR A 344 11.69 -8.13 18.33
C THR A 344 11.05 -9.51 18.13
N SER A 345 11.78 -10.43 17.51
CA SER A 345 11.30 -11.79 17.23
C SER A 345 10.82 -12.55 18.49
N ASN A 346 11.43 -12.28 19.64
CA ASN A 346 11.01 -12.83 20.93
C ASN A 346 9.84 -12.09 21.61
N GLY A 347 9.35 -10.99 21.03
CA GLY A 347 8.25 -10.19 21.57
C GLY A 347 8.57 -9.32 22.78
N ASN A 348 9.82 -9.31 23.26
CA ASN A 348 10.22 -8.66 24.52
C ASN A 348 10.62 -7.18 24.39
N ARG A 349 10.67 -6.65 23.16
CA ARG A 349 10.92 -5.23 22.92
C ARG A 349 10.04 -4.72 21.81
N LEU A 350 9.41 -3.60 22.08
CA LEU A 350 8.57 -2.87 21.16
C LEU A 350 9.20 -1.50 20.89
N LEU A 351 9.33 -1.15 19.62
CA LEU A 351 9.78 0.17 19.17
C LEU A 351 8.63 0.85 18.47
N ILE A 352 8.26 2.04 18.90
CA ILE A 352 7.18 2.86 18.34
C ILE A 352 7.78 4.19 17.85
N GLY A 353 7.62 4.47 16.56
CA GLY A 353 7.98 5.74 15.95
C GLY A 353 6.91 6.79 16.16
N ALA A 354 7.35 8.02 16.46
CA ALA A 354 6.50 9.17 16.73
C ALA A 354 7.11 10.43 16.07
N PRO A 355 6.61 10.89 14.92
CA PRO A 355 7.23 12.02 14.21
C PRO A 355 7.04 13.38 14.90
N GLY A 356 5.99 13.57 15.72
CA GLY A 356 5.56 14.91 16.16
C GLY A 356 5.77 15.38 17.61
N PRO A 357 6.68 14.85 18.46
CA PRO A 357 6.93 15.45 19.77
C PRO A 357 7.68 16.80 19.68
N SER A 358 6.92 17.90 19.81
CA SER A 358 7.26 19.26 20.27
C SER A 358 8.41 20.08 19.63
N THR A 359 9.22 19.58 18.69
CA THR A 359 10.22 20.41 17.94
C THR A 359 10.44 20.00 16.47
N GLY A 360 9.58 19.17 15.89
CA GLY A 360 9.75 18.66 14.52
C GLY A 360 10.91 17.67 14.36
N LYS A 361 11.55 17.22 15.47
CA LYS A 361 12.72 16.34 15.45
C LYS A 361 12.40 14.84 15.43
N GLY A 362 11.12 14.44 15.59
CA GLY A 362 10.72 13.04 15.75
C GLY A 362 11.31 12.38 17.01
N LYS A 363 10.67 11.31 17.50
CA LYS A 363 11.23 10.42 18.54
C LYS A 363 10.95 8.97 18.20
N CYS A 364 11.87 8.11 18.60
CA CYS A 364 11.62 6.67 18.75
C CYS A 364 11.35 6.40 20.23
N ILE A 365 10.26 5.69 20.52
CA ILE A 365 9.85 5.33 21.88
C ILE A 365 10.00 3.82 22.01
N MET A 366 10.87 3.39 22.93
CA MET A 366 10.99 1.98 23.30
C MET A 366 10.00 1.67 24.41
N CYS A 367 9.15 0.68 24.18
CA CYS A 367 8.27 0.07 25.17
C CYS A 367 8.82 -1.33 25.49
N THR A 368 9.04 -1.62 26.78
CA THR A 368 9.54 -2.92 27.25
C THR A 368 8.41 -3.87 27.59
#